data_AF-A0A6G3PKZ6-F1
#
_entry.id   AF-A0A6G3PKZ6-F1
#
_cell.length_a   1.000
_cell.length_b   1.000
_cell.length_c   1.000
_cell.angle_alpha   90.00
_cell.angle_beta   90.00
_cell.angle_gamma   90.00
#
_symmetry.space_group_name_H-M   'P 1'
#
loop_
_entity.id
_entity.type
_entity.pdbx_description
1 polymer ?
#
loop_
_entity_poly.entity_id
_entity_poly.type
_entity_poly.pdbx_seq_one_letter_code
_entity_poly.pdbx_strand_id
1 'polypeptide(L)'
;RALGPGHTVLVRRHPRVTGALQDGPGVLDVSGRPGAAGLLLVADVLVTDYAGLMFDFALTGRPMLFHTYDLEHYRDTVRGFCLDFETRAPGPLLVTTDEVAQALRDTRAQTARHADAYESFRRDFCDLDDGGAAARVADQLLADPV
;
A
#
# COMPACT_ATOMS: atom_id res chain seq x y z
N ARG A 1 -11.62 19.09 8.50
CA ARG A 1 -10.89 17.80 8.67
C ARG A 1 -11.86 16.67 8.39
N ALA A 2 -11.68 15.95 7.29
CA ALA A 2 -12.67 14.97 6.83
C ALA A 2 -12.78 13.75 7.78
N LEU A 3 -11.68 13.24 8.33
CA LEU A 3 -11.64 11.97 9.08
C LEU A 3 -12.00 12.07 10.58
N GLY A 4 -12.15 13.28 11.13
CA GLY A 4 -12.42 13.46 12.56
C GLY A 4 -11.22 13.15 13.47
N PRO A 5 -11.40 13.18 14.81
CA PRO A 5 -10.38 12.77 15.77
C PRO A 5 -10.13 11.25 15.73
N GLY A 6 -8.99 10.80 16.26
CA GLY A 6 -8.63 9.38 16.33
C GLY A 6 -7.88 8.82 15.11
N HIS A 7 -7.70 9.61 14.06
CA HIS A 7 -6.92 9.24 12.88
C HIS A 7 -5.61 10.03 12.82
N THR A 8 -4.53 9.35 12.47
CA THR A 8 -3.26 9.97 12.10
C THR A 8 -2.85 9.48 10.72
N VAL A 9 -2.65 10.41 9.79
CA VAL A 9 -2.22 10.10 8.43
C VAL A 9 -0.69 10.18 8.37
N LEU A 10 -0.05 9.03 8.12
CA LEU A 10 1.37 8.94 7.87
C LEU A 10 1.62 9.16 6.37
N VAL A 11 2.21 10.29 5.99
CA VAL A 11 2.47 10.59 4.58
C VAL A 11 3.89 10.18 4.22
N ARG A 12 4.02 9.18 3.35
CA ARG A 12 5.29 8.74 2.77
C ARG A 12 5.33 9.10 1.29
N ARG A 13 6.05 10.16 0.94
CA ARG A 13 6.20 10.61 -0.44
C ARG A 13 7.24 9.79 -1.18
N HIS A 14 7.09 9.70 -2.49
CA HIS A 14 8.13 9.11 -3.34
C HIS A 14 9.41 9.99 -3.27
N PRO A 15 10.63 9.42 -3.23
CA PRO A 15 11.87 10.19 -3.06
C PRO A 15 12.13 11.25 -4.14
N ARG A 16 11.49 11.12 -5.31
CA ARG A 16 11.57 12.09 -6.42
C ARG A 16 10.57 13.24 -6.33
N VAL A 17 9.60 13.17 -5.42
CA VAL A 17 8.65 14.27 -5.21
C VAL A 17 9.34 15.34 -4.38
N THR A 18 9.57 16.49 -5.01
CA THR A 18 10.16 17.67 -4.36
C THR A 18 9.12 18.40 -3.50
N GLY A 19 9.59 19.24 -2.58
CA GLY A 19 8.75 19.97 -1.64
C GLY A 19 8.83 19.43 -0.21
N ALA A 20 8.22 20.14 0.73
CA ALA A 20 8.10 19.72 2.12
C ALA A 20 6.62 19.62 2.47
N LEU A 21 6.22 18.51 3.10
CA LEU A 21 4.95 18.48 3.81
C LEU A 21 5.22 19.00 5.21
N GLN A 22 4.46 19.99 5.66
CA GLN A 22 4.52 20.41 7.06
C GLN A 22 3.65 19.48 7.90
N ASP A 23 4.21 19.00 9.00
CA ASP A 23 3.44 18.29 10.00
C ASP A 23 2.30 19.19 10.50
N GLY A 24 1.18 18.55 10.79
CA GLY A 24 0.00 19.22 11.30
C GLY A 24 -0.77 18.27 12.21
N PRO A 25 -1.72 18.74 13.02
CA PRO A 25 -2.38 17.83 13.94
C PRO A 25 -3.16 16.75 13.16
N GLY A 26 -2.80 15.48 13.37
CA GLY A 26 -3.34 14.32 12.64
C GLY A 26 -2.63 13.98 11.32
N VAL A 27 -1.52 14.65 10.96
CA VAL A 27 -0.72 14.37 9.77
C VAL A 27 0.77 14.39 10.12
N LEU A 28 1.48 13.32 9.77
CA LEU A 28 2.93 13.19 10.01
C LEU A 28 3.64 12.90 8.70
N ASP A 29 4.62 13.72 8.33
CA ASP A 29 5.53 13.41 7.22
C ASP A 29 6.54 12.35 7.66
N VAL A 30 6.42 11.15 7.08
CA VAL A 30 7.33 10.01 7.33
C VAL A 30 8.22 9.72 6.13
N SER A 31 8.30 10.63 5.16
CA SER A 31 9.10 10.46 3.94
C SER A 31 10.60 10.29 4.23
N GLY A 32 11.10 10.88 5.31
CA GLY A 32 12.49 10.74 5.75
C GLY A 32 12.80 9.45 6.53
N ARG A 33 11.80 8.60 6.84
CA ARG A 33 12.02 7.36 7.61
C ARG A 33 12.68 6.29 6.72
N PRO A 34 13.80 5.67 7.15
CA PRO A 34 14.45 4.61 6.40
C PRO A 34 13.57 3.35 6.39
N GLY A 35 13.42 2.75 5.20
CA GLY A 35 12.58 1.58 4.99
C GLY A 35 11.07 1.85 5.15
N ALA A 36 10.25 0.97 4.58
CA ALA A 36 8.79 1.07 4.69
C ALA A 36 8.20 0.04 5.67
N ALA A 37 8.87 -1.10 5.92
CA ALA A 37 8.33 -2.22 6.69
C ALA A 37 7.78 -1.83 8.06
N GLY A 38 8.54 -1.04 8.85
CA GLY A 38 8.06 -0.56 10.15
C GLY A 38 6.81 0.33 10.07
N LEU A 39 6.66 1.10 8.98
CA LEU A 39 5.47 1.92 8.74
C LEU A 39 4.27 1.04 8.36
N LEU A 40 4.48 0.01 7.55
CA LEU A 40 3.43 -0.95 7.19
C LEU A 40 2.89 -1.69 8.41
N LEU A 41 3.76 -2.08 9.34
CA LEU A 41 3.36 -2.81 10.56
C LEU A 41 2.47 -1.97 11.49
N VAL A 42 2.65 -0.65 11.54
CA VAL A 42 1.86 0.24 12.42
C VAL A 42 0.62 0.82 11.73
N ALA A 43 0.49 0.68 10.42
CA ALA A 43 -0.63 1.23 9.67
C ALA A 43 -1.86 0.32 9.72
N ASP A 44 -3.00 0.85 10.15
CA ASP A 44 -4.28 0.12 10.15
C ASP A 44 -4.88 -0.03 8.75
N VAL A 45 -4.60 0.92 7.86
CA VAL A 45 -5.08 0.98 6.47
C VAL A 45 -3.97 1.55 5.60
N LEU A 46 -3.72 0.96 4.44
CA LEU A 46 -2.87 1.56 3.41
C LEU A 46 -3.73 2.31 2.39
N VAL A 47 -3.41 3.58 2.17
CA VAL A 47 -3.89 4.34 1.01
C VAL A 47 -2.72 4.48 0.04
N THR A 48 -2.89 3.98 -1.18
CA THR A 48 -1.86 4.05 -2.22
C THR A 48 -2.51 4.22 -3.59
N ASP A 49 -1.73 4.32 -4.65
CA ASP A 49 -2.18 4.46 -6.03
C ASP A 49 -1.84 3.18 -6.81
N TYR A 50 -0.62 3.11 -7.34
CA TYR A 50 -0.09 2.02 -8.16
C TYR A 50 1.26 1.53 -7.59
N ALA A 51 1.58 1.89 -6.35
CA ALA A 51 2.85 1.53 -5.74
C ALA A 51 2.92 0.04 -5.41
N GLY A 52 4.04 -0.60 -5.75
CA GLY A 52 4.30 -2.01 -5.42
C GLY A 52 4.30 -2.33 -3.93
N LEU A 53 4.29 -1.32 -3.05
CA LEU A 53 4.15 -1.48 -1.60
C LEU A 53 2.85 -2.20 -1.20
N MET A 54 1.85 -2.23 -2.08
CA MET A 54 0.63 -3.03 -1.88
C MET A 54 0.92 -4.53 -1.73
N PHE A 55 1.94 -5.07 -2.41
CA PHE A 55 2.34 -6.47 -2.28
C PHE A 55 2.87 -6.76 -0.87
N ASP A 56 3.76 -5.91 -0.36
CA ASP A 56 4.27 -6.03 1.02
C ASP A 56 3.16 -5.85 2.05
N PHE A 57 2.23 -4.91 1.83
CA PHE A 57 1.15 -4.64 2.78
C PHE A 57 0.08 -5.73 2.79
N ALA A 58 -0.12 -6.46 1.68
CA ALA A 58 -1.07 -7.57 1.62
C ALA A 58 -0.78 -8.67 2.64
N LEU A 59 0.49 -8.83 3.04
CA LEU A 59 0.91 -9.77 4.09
C LEU A 59 0.30 -9.45 5.47
N THR A 60 -0.08 -8.19 5.71
CA THR A 60 -0.66 -7.77 6.99
C THR A 60 -2.11 -8.22 7.17
N GLY A 61 -2.82 -8.57 6.08
CA GLY A 61 -4.25 -8.83 6.13
C GLY A 61 -5.12 -7.58 6.37
N ARG A 62 -4.53 -6.38 6.31
CA ARG A 62 -5.21 -5.12 6.60
C ARG A 62 -5.74 -4.42 5.34
N PRO A 63 -6.80 -3.60 5.46
CA PRO A 63 -7.47 -3.00 4.31
C PRO A 63 -6.57 -2.08 3.48
N MET A 64 -6.74 -2.12 2.17
CA MET A 64 -6.09 -1.23 1.21
C MET A 64 -7.14 -0.41 0.45
N LEU A 65 -6.85 0.87 0.23
CA LEU A 65 -7.66 1.78 -0.59
C LEU A 65 -6.79 2.37 -1.69
N PHE A 66 -7.29 2.40 -2.92
CA PHE A 66 -6.51 2.83 -4.08
C PHE A 66 -7.02 4.18 -4.60
N HIS A 67 -6.22 5.23 -4.46
CA HIS A 67 -6.53 6.55 -5.01
C HIS A 67 -6.02 6.66 -6.45
N THR A 68 -6.87 6.26 -7.38
CA THR A 68 -6.55 6.08 -8.81
C THR A 68 -7.12 7.22 -9.65
N TYR A 69 -6.74 8.45 -9.32
CA TYR A 69 -7.29 9.68 -9.92
C TYR A 69 -6.97 9.83 -11.43
N ASP A 70 -5.95 9.12 -11.92
CA ASP A 70 -5.43 9.19 -13.29
C ASP A 70 -5.32 7.81 -13.97
N LEU A 71 -6.14 6.84 -13.55
CA LEU A 71 -6.03 5.42 -13.95
C LEU A 71 -5.88 5.20 -15.46
N GLU A 72 -6.80 5.76 -16.26
CA GLU A 72 -6.77 5.63 -17.72
C GLU A 72 -5.48 6.19 -18.31
N HIS A 73 -5.07 7.38 -17.86
CA HIS A 73 -3.83 8.01 -18.32
C HIS A 73 -2.60 7.20 -17.92
N TYR A 74 -2.55 6.70 -16.68
CA TYR A 74 -1.43 5.90 -16.18
C TYR A 74 -1.28 4.59 -16.97
N ARG A 75 -2.40 3.88 -17.18
CA ARG A 75 -2.47 2.61 -17.93
C ARG A 75 -2.09 2.80 -19.40
N ASP A 76 -2.69 3.78 -20.07
CA ASP A 76 -2.63 3.85 -21.53
C ASP A 76 -1.46 4.71 -22.05
N THR A 77 -0.91 5.61 -21.22
CA THR A 77 0.07 6.61 -21.66
C THR A 77 1.37 6.64 -20.86
N VAL A 78 1.37 6.29 -19.57
CA VAL A 78 2.56 6.50 -18.72
C VAL A 78 3.44 5.26 -18.61
N ARG A 79 2.92 4.17 -18.02
CA ARG A 79 3.72 2.96 -17.73
C ARG A 79 3.04 1.66 -18.12
N GLY A 80 1.72 1.66 -18.25
CA GLY A 80 0.96 0.41 -18.28
C GLY A 80 1.05 -0.35 -16.95
N PHE A 81 0.44 -1.52 -16.92
CA PHE A 81 0.49 -2.40 -15.76
C PHE A 81 1.02 -3.78 -16.12
N CYS A 82 1.80 -4.36 -15.21
CA CYS A 82 2.23 -5.77 -15.31
C CYS A 82 1.11 -6.75 -14.90
N LEU A 83 0.04 -6.25 -14.30
CA LEU A 83 -1.16 -6.99 -13.94
C LEU A 83 -2.40 -6.22 -14.41
N ASP A 84 -3.52 -6.92 -14.60
CA ASP A 84 -4.80 -6.25 -14.79
C ASP A 84 -5.25 -5.62 -13.46
N PHE A 85 -4.73 -4.43 -13.17
CA PHE A 85 -4.89 -3.78 -11.88
C PHE A 85 -6.36 -3.54 -11.52
N GLU A 86 -7.18 -3.21 -12.52
CA GLU A 86 -8.61 -2.91 -12.33
C GLU A 86 -9.40 -4.09 -11.77
N THR A 87 -9.08 -5.30 -12.24
CA THR A 87 -9.79 -6.51 -11.82
C THR A 87 -9.13 -7.21 -10.64
N ARG A 88 -7.85 -6.89 -10.36
CA ARG A 88 -7.02 -7.60 -9.39
C ARG A 88 -6.74 -6.82 -8.11
N ALA A 89 -7.05 -5.53 -8.05
CA ALA A 89 -6.75 -4.71 -6.88
C ALA A 89 -7.42 -5.28 -5.60
N PRO A 90 -6.68 -5.42 -4.48
CA PRO A 90 -7.19 -5.95 -3.23
C PRO A 90 -7.97 -4.89 -2.41
N GLY A 91 -8.75 -4.06 -3.09
CA GLY A 91 -9.44 -2.91 -2.47
C GLY A 91 -10.14 -2.02 -3.50
N PRO A 92 -10.94 -1.05 -3.05
CA PRO A 92 -11.67 -0.17 -3.94
C PRO A 92 -10.74 0.80 -4.68
N LEU A 93 -11.08 1.05 -5.95
CA LEU A 93 -10.48 2.09 -6.78
C LEU A 93 -11.31 3.37 -6.62
N LEU A 94 -10.68 4.44 -6.14
CA LEU A 94 -11.30 5.68 -5.73
C LEU A 94 -10.65 6.82 -6.52
N VAL A 95 -11.47 7.61 -7.21
CA VAL A 95 -10.99 8.66 -8.12
C VAL A 95 -10.75 9.97 -7.36
N THR A 96 -11.52 10.22 -6.31
CA THR A 96 -11.46 11.50 -5.58
C THR A 96 -11.02 11.35 -4.12
N THR A 97 -10.40 12.40 -3.58
CA THR A 97 -10.05 12.47 -2.16
C THR A 97 -11.26 12.35 -1.24
N ASP A 98 -12.45 12.79 -1.67
CA ASP A 98 -13.68 12.67 -0.87
C ASP A 98 -14.15 11.21 -0.78
N GLU A 99 -14.05 10.46 -1.87
CA GLU A 99 -14.29 9.01 -1.89
C GLU A 99 -13.31 8.28 -0.97
N VAL A 100 -12.02 8.63 -1.01
CA VAL A 100 -11.00 8.12 -0.08
C VAL A 100 -11.38 8.41 1.37
N ALA A 101 -11.75 9.66 1.67
CA ALA A 101 -12.15 10.06 3.01
C ALA A 101 -13.42 9.35 3.47
N GLN A 102 -14.36 9.07 2.57
CA GLN A 102 -15.57 8.31 2.88
C GLN A 102 -15.25 6.84 3.15
N ALA A 103 -14.43 6.21 2.31
CA ALA A 103 -14.00 4.83 2.47
C ALA A 103 -13.21 4.62 3.78
N LEU A 104 -12.38 5.60 4.17
CA LEU A 104 -11.66 5.56 5.45
C LEU A 104 -12.58 5.61 6.67
N ARG A 105 -13.73 6.29 6.60
CA ARG A 105 -14.69 6.34 7.72
C ARG A 105 -15.48 5.04 7.91
N ASP A 106 -15.59 4.22 6.86
CA ASP A 106 -16.27 2.92 6.89
C ASP A 106 -15.38 1.82 6.31
N THR A 107 -14.20 1.65 6.91
CA THR A 107 -13.22 0.67 6.42
C THR A 107 -13.77 -0.75 6.49
N ARG A 108 -14.60 -1.06 7.50
CA ARG A 108 -15.18 -2.40 7.70
C ARG A 108 -16.04 -2.83 6.52
N ALA A 109 -16.89 -1.95 6.00
CA ALA A 109 -17.69 -2.25 4.81
C ALA A 109 -16.79 -2.47 3.59
N GLN A 110 -15.73 -1.67 3.42
CA GLN A 110 -14.78 -1.84 2.31
C GLN A 110 -14.04 -3.17 2.41
N THR A 111 -13.58 -3.57 3.60
CA THR A 111 -12.94 -4.86 3.83
C THR A 111 -13.86 -6.01 3.47
N ALA A 112 -15.11 -5.98 3.93
CA ALA A 112 -16.07 -7.05 3.64
C ALA A 112 -16.35 -7.16 2.14
N ARG A 113 -16.50 -6.03 1.44
CA ARG A 113 -16.79 -6.01 0.00
C ARG A 113 -15.65 -6.52 -0.87
N HIS A 114 -14.40 -6.37 -0.42
CA HIS A 114 -13.20 -6.74 -1.19
C HIS A 114 -12.45 -7.95 -0.63
N ALA A 115 -13.05 -8.68 0.32
CA ALA A 115 -12.39 -9.81 0.99
C ALA A 115 -11.91 -10.89 -0.01
N ASP A 116 -12.75 -11.27 -0.96
CA ASP A 116 -12.40 -12.29 -1.97
C ASP A 116 -11.26 -11.83 -2.89
N ALA A 117 -11.30 -10.57 -3.31
CA ALA A 117 -10.24 -9.97 -4.13
C ALA A 117 -8.92 -9.90 -3.35
N TYR A 118 -8.98 -9.53 -2.07
CA TYR A 118 -7.83 -9.47 -1.18
C TYR A 118 -7.18 -10.84 -1.00
N GLU A 119 -7.99 -11.87 -0.71
CA GLU A 119 -7.50 -13.24 -0.54
C GLU A 119 -6.97 -13.82 -1.86
N SER A 120 -7.59 -13.51 -3.00
CA SER A 120 -7.03 -13.88 -4.31
C SER A 120 -5.69 -13.22 -4.57
N PHE A 121 -5.57 -11.92 -4.26
CA PHE A 121 -4.33 -11.20 -4.41
C PHE A 121 -3.21 -11.81 -3.57
N ARG A 122 -3.49 -12.16 -2.31
CA ARG A 122 -2.52 -12.83 -1.44
C ARG A 122 -2.09 -14.19 -1.96
N ARG A 123 -3.04 -15.01 -2.43
CA ARG A 123 -2.70 -16.32 -3.00
C ARG A 123 -1.81 -16.21 -4.24
N ASP A 124 -2.01 -15.18 -5.03
CA ASP A 124 -1.33 -15.06 -6.32
C ASP A 124 0.02 -14.33 -6.22
N PHE A 125 0.23 -13.52 -5.17
CA PHE A 125 1.39 -12.64 -5.07
C PHE A 125 2.16 -12.70 -3.74
N CYS A 126 1.65 -13.40 -2.73
CA CYS A 126 2.27 -13.50 -1.40
C CYS A 126 2.51 -14.97 -0.98
N ASP A 127 2.43 -15.91 -1.91
CA ASP A 127 2.53 -17.36 -1.66
C ASP A 127 3.94 -17.82 -1.24
N LEU A 128 4.97 -17.06 -1.62
CA LEU A 128 6.37 -17.38 -1.32
C LEU A 128 6.91 -16.71 -0.04
N ASP A 129 6.13 -15.84 0.60
CA ASP A 129 6.55 -15.09 1.79
C ASP A 129 6.37 -15.92 3.08
N ASP A 130 7.42 -16.66 3.43
CA ASP A 130 7.51 -17.48 4.64
C ASP A 130 8.35 -16.86 5.78
N GLY A 131 8.85 -15.64 5.57
CA GLY A 131 9.75 -14.94 6.50
C GLY A 131 11.19 -15.47 6.55
N GLY A 132 11.53 -16.48 5.75
CA GLY A 132 12.85 -17.12 5.72
C GLY A 132 13.80 -16.60 4.64
N ALA A 133 13.37 -15.64 3.82
CA ALA A 133 14.13 -15.19 2.65
C ALA A 133 15.56 -14.72 2.99
N ALA A 134 15.72 -13.89 4.02
CA ALA A 134 17.02 -13.39 4.44
C ALA A 134 17.96 -14.52 4.92
N ALA A 135 17.44 -15.49 5.65
CA ALA A 135 18.20 -16.65 6.11
C ALA A 135 18.68 -17.50 4.92
N ARG A 136 17.79 -17.80 3.96
CA ARG A 136 18.16 -18.54 2.75
C ARG A 136 19.28 -17.86 1.95
N VAL A 137 19.23 -16.54 1.81
CA VAL A 137 20.28 -15.78 1.12
C VAL A 137 21.59 -15.82 1.91
N ALA A 138 21.53 -15.65 3.23
CA ALA A 138 22.71 -15.71 4.08
C ALA A 138 23.38 -17.10 4.03
N ASP A 139 22.59 -18.16 4.14
CA ASP A 139 23.07 -19.54 4.04
C ASP A 139 23.75 -19.79 2.70
N GLN A 140 23.17 -19.33 1.59
CA GLN A 140 23.76 -19.48 0.26
C GLN A 140 25.08 -18.72 0.11
N LEU A 141 25.16 -17.48 0.62
CA LEU A 141 26.38 -16.67 0.55
C LEU A 141 27.51 -17.23 1.41
N LEU A 142 27.19 -17.88 2.52
CA LEU A 142 28.17 -18.47 3.43
C LEU A 142 28.55 -19.92 3.05
N ALA A 143 27.76 -20.59 2.22
CA ALA A 143 28.02 -21.95 1.76
C ALA A 143 29.04 -22.02 0.61
N ASP A 144 29.27 -20.92 -0.12
CA ASP A 144 30.33 -20.87 -1.15
C ASP A 144 31.70 -20.64 -0.49
N PRO A 145 32.62 -21.62 -0.55
CA PRO A 145 34.01 -21.35 -0.23
C PRO A 145 34.59 -20.50 -1.35
N VAL A 146 35.04 -19.28 -1.02
CA VAL A 146 35.97 -18.52 -1.89
C VAL A 146 37.18 -19.38 -2.22
#